data_AF-A0A967JET0-F1
#
_entry.id   AF-A0A967JET0-F1
#
_cell.length_a   1.000
_cell.length_b   1.000
_cell.length_c   1.000
_cell.angle_alpha   90.00
_cell.angle_beta   90.00
_cell.angle_gamma   90.00
#
_symmetry.space_group_name_H-M   'P 1'
#
loop_
_entity.id
_entity.type
_entity.pdbx_description
1 polymer ?
#
loop_
_entity_poly.entity_id
_entity_poly.type
_entity_poly.pdbx_seq_one_letter_code
_entity_poly.pdbx_strand_id
1 'polypeptide(L)' 'GLSRLCLVAPRDFPSEVATARAAGADAVLDAAEIHPSLEAAVAECTLVIGTTARSRTIGWPAARPGEAMRSV' A
#
# COMPACT_ATOMS: atom_id res chain seq x y z
N GLY A 1 14.15 -4.62 4.41
CA GLY A 1 13.10 -3.60 4.24
C GLY A 1 11.95 -4.18 3.47
N LEU A 2 10.90 -3.40 3.20
CA LEU A 2 9.84 -3.76 2.27
C LEU A 2 10.26 -3.40 0.85
N SER A 3 9.87 -4.21 -0.14
CA SER A 3 10.27 -4.04 -1.54
C SER A 3 9.12 -4.15 -2.55
N ARG A 4 7.95 -4.63 -2.13
CA ARG A 4 6.78 -4.79 -2.99
C ARG A 4 5.87 -3.58 -2.87
N LEU A 5 5.71 -2.85 -3.96
CA LEU A 5 4.81 -1.72 -4.09
C LEU A 5 3.73 -2.05 -5.12
N CYS A 6 2.47 -2.02 -4.70
CA CYS A 6 1.33 -2.14 -5.61
C CYS A 6 0.61 -0.78 -5.66
N LEU A 7 0.39 -0.25 -6.87
CA LEU A 7 -0.33 1.01 -7.10
C LEU A 7 -1.65 0.72 -7.80
N VAL A 8 -2.75 1.22 -7.24
CA VAL A 8 -4.09 1.07 -7.82
C VAL A 8 -4.44 2.31 -8.62
N ALA A 9 -4.62 2.16 -9.93
CA ALA A 9 -4.99 3.22 -10.88
C ALA A 9 -4.30 4.56 -10.57
N PRO A 10 -2.95 4.61 -10.51
CA PRO A 10 -2.23 5.84 -10.19
C PRO A 10 -2.53 6.89 -11.25
N ARG A 11 -2.73 8.14 -10.81
CA ARG A 11 -3.02 9.26 -11.72
C ARG A 11 -1.82 9.69 -12.55
N ASP A 12 -0.62 9.51 -12.01
CA ASP A 12 0.65 9.89 -12.61
C ASP A 12 1.67 8.78 -12.32
N PHE A 13 1.98 7.97 -13.34
CA PHE A 13 2.96 6.89 -13.26
C PHE A 13 3.47 6.50 -14.66
N PRO A 14 4.78 6.38 -14.88
CA PRO A 14 5.86 6.71 -13.94
C PRO A 14 5.90 8.22 -13.63
N SER A 15 6.34 8.60 -12.42
CA SER A 15 6.32 10.00 -11.97
C SER A 15 7.73 10.45 -11.56
N GLU A 16 8.27 11.44 -12.26
CA GLU A 16 9.57 12.04 -11.92
C GLU A 16 9.58 12.64 -10.51
N VAL A 17 8.43 13.17 -10.06
CA VAL A 17 8.25 13.72 -8.70
C VAL A 17 8.37 12.60 -7.67
N ALA A 18 7.82 11.41 -7.95
CA ALA A 18 7.94 10.26 -7.06
C ALA A 18 9.40 9.78 -7.00
N THR A 19 10.07 9.65 -8.14
CA THR A 19 11.49 9.25 -8.21
C THR A 19 12.39 10.24 -7.45
N ALA A 20 12.23 11.55 -7.67
CA ALA A 20 13.00 12.56 -6.96
C ALA A 20 12.81 12.50 -5.42
N ARG A 21 11.65 12.02 -4.95
CA ARG A 21 11.33 11.86 -3.53
C ARG A 21 11.68 10.49 -2.96
N ALA A 22 12.02 9.51 -3.79
CA ALA A 22 12.29 8.14 -3.37
C ALA A 22 13.61 7.99 -2.59
N ALA A 23 14.48 9.00 -2.61
CA ALA A 23 15.71 9.04 -1.83
C ALA A 23 16.58 7.78 -2.00
N GLY A 24 16.75 7.32 -3.24
CA GLY A 24 17.53 6.13 -3.59
C GLY A 24 16.75 4.80 -3.50
N ALA A 25 15.46 4.84 -3.18
CA ALA A 25 14.57 3.68 -3.26
C ALA A 25 13.95 3.48 -4.67
N ASP A 26 14.61 4.00 -5.70
CA ASP A 26 14.12 4.03 -7.09
C ASP A 26 13.72 2.64 -7.59
N ALA A 27 14.49 1.61 -7.21
CA ALA A 27 14.21 0.21 -7.55
C ALA A 27 12.81 -0.29 -7.08
N VAL A 28 12.23 0.30 -6.02
CA VAL A 28 10.87 -0.05 -5.56
C VAL A 28 9.81 0.57 -6.47
N LEU A 29 10.05 1.77 -7.00
CA LEU A 29 9.17 2.41 -7.97
C LEU A 29 9.28 1.70 -9.33
N ASP A 30 10.48 1.34 -9.74
CA ASP A 30 10.73 0.61 -11.00
C ASP A 30 10.07 -0.78 -11.00
N ALA A 31 10.01 -1.43 -9.84
CA ALA A 31 9.38 -2.74 -9.65
C ALA A 31 7.89 -2.67 -9.26
N ALA A 32 7.27 -1.47 -9.28
CA ALA A 32 5.90 -1.32 -8.81
C ALA A 32 4.88 -2.05 -9.71
N GLU A 33 4.00 -2.84 -9.10
CA GLU A 33 2.90 -3.53 -9.78
C GLU A 33 1.69 -2.60 -9.90
N ILE A 34 1.17 -2.39 -11.12
CA ILE A 34 0.03 -1.51 -11.37
C ILE A 34 -1.26 -2.31 -11.53
N HIS A 35 -2.27 -2.02 -10.71
CA HIS A 35 -3.55 -2.70 -10.71
C HIS A 35 -4.70 -1.76 -11.10
N PRO A 36 -5.74 -2.26 -11.80
CA PRO A 36 -6.88 -1.46 -12.23
C PRO A 36 -7.88 -1.16 -11.11
N SER A 37 -7.90 -1.98 -10.05
CA SER A 37 -8.81 -1.82 -8.91
C SER A 37 -8.19 -2.33 -7.61
N LEU A 38 -8.82 -1.98 -6.47
CA LEU A 38 -8.36 -2.43 -5.16
C LEU A 38 -8.50 -3.95 -5.03
N GLU A 39 -9.60 -4.51 -5.54
CA GLU A 39 -9.88 -5.95 -5.53
C GLU A 39 -8.80 -6.72 -6.26
N ALA A 40 -8.35 -6.22 -7.42
CA ALA A 40 -7.26 -6.84 -8.18
C ALA A 40 -5.91 -6.76 -7.45
N ALA A 41 -5.65 -5.68 -6.69
CA ALA A 41 -4.39 -5.51 -5.95
C ALA A 41 -4.28 -6.40 -4.72
N VAL A 42 -5.41 -6.80 -4.13
CA VAL A 42 -5.43 -7.62 -2.89
C VAL A 42 -5.97 -9.03 -3.10
N ALA A 43 -6.20 -9.44 -4.36
CA ALA A 43 -6.85 -10.72 -4.68
C ALA A 43 -6.15 -11.93 -4.05
N GLU A 44 -4.81 -11.91 -4.01
CA GLU A 44 -3.98 -12.99 -3.45
C GLU A 44 -3.64 -12.78 -1.96
N CYS A 45 -4.17 -11.73 -1.32
CA CYS A 45 -3.91 -11.45 0.09
C CYS A 45 -4.89 -12.22 0.98
N THR A 46 -4.35 -13.02 1.91
CA THR A 46 -5.15 -13.69 2.95
C THR A 46 -5.56 -12.75 4.08
N LEU A 47 -4.81 -11.66 4.28
CA LEU A 47 -5.06 -10.63 5.27
C LEU A 47 -4.89 -9.25 4.62
N VAL A 48 -5.92 -8.41 4.76
CA VAL A 48 -5.91 -7.02 4.28
C VAL A 48 -6.14 -6.08 5.44
N ILE A 49 -5.20 -5.17 5.67
CA ILE A 49 -5.28 -4.16 6.74
C ILE A 49 -5.35 -2.78 6.10
N GLY A 50 -6.44 -2.06 6.36
CA GLY A 50 -6.60 -0.68 5.93
C GLY A 50 -6.09 0.30 6.99
N THR A 51 -5.32 1.31 6.57
CA THR A 51 -4.88 2.39 7.47
C THR A 51 -5.84 3.57 7.40
N THR A 52 -6.10 4.20 8.55
CA THR A 52 -6.95 5.39 8.62
C THR A 52 -6.50 6.30 9.75
N ALA A 53 -6.69 7.61 9.57
CA ALA A 53 -6.33 8.61 10.58
C ALA A 53 -7.34 8.65 11.75
N ARG A 54 -8.56 8.14 11.57
CA ARG A 54 -9.63 8.20 12.56
C ARG A 54 -10.49 6.94 12.52
N SER A 55 -11.11 6.62 13.65
CA SER A 55 -12.09 5.54 13.72
C SER A 55 -13.21 5.77 12.70
N ARG A 56 -13.52 4.72 11.93
CA ARG A 56 -14.64 4.73 11.00
C ARG A 56 -15.91 4.37 11.76
N THR A 57 -17.04 4.89 11.30
CA THR A 57 -18.38 4.54 11.81
C THR A 57 -18.74 3.08 11.51
N ILE A 58 -18.07 2.49 10.53
CA ILE A 58 -18.19 1.08 10.18
C ILE A 58 -17.44 0.30 11.27
N GLY A 59 -18.13 -0.52 12.06
CA GLY A 59 -17.62 -1.20 13.27
C GLY A 59 -16.59 -2.31 13.01
N TRP A 60 -15.60 -2.03 12.17
CA TRP A 60 -14.49 -2.94 11.91
C TRP A 60 -13.56 -2.99 13.12
N PRO A 61 -12.96 -4.17 13.41
CA PRO A 61 -11.90 -4.27 14.40
C PRO A 61 -10.79 -3.26 14.09
N ALA A 62 -10.41 -2.46 15.08
CA ALA A 62 -9.32 -1.50 14.97
C ALA A 62 -8.15 -1.97 15.84
N ALA A 63 -6.94 -1.81 15.32
CA ALA A 63 -5.70 -2.17 15.98
C ALA A 63 -4.67 -1.05 15.82
N ARG A 64 -3.82 -0.86 16.84
CA ARG A 64 -2.64 0.00 16.72
C ARG A 64 -1.59 -0.67 15.83
N PRO A 65 -0.62 0.07 15.25
CA PRO A 65 0.38 -0.51 14.36
C PRO A 65 1.12 -1.71 14.96
N GLY A 66 1.54 -1.62 16.23
CA GLY A 66 2.23 -2.71 16.93
C GLY A 66 1.39 -3.95 17.21
N GLU A 67 0.07 -3.83 17.19
CA GLU A 67 -0.87 -4.95 17.34
C GLU A 67 -1.12 -5.59 15.97
N ALA A 68 -1.38 -4.77 14.95
CA ALA A 68 -1.60 -5.22 13.57
C ALA A 68 -0.40 -6.01 13.00
N MET A 69 0.83 -5.61 13.36
CA MET A 69 2.07 -6.30 12.94
C MET A 69 2.30 -7.67 13.60
N ARG A 70 1.51 -8.05 14.62
CA ARG A 70 1.61 -9.40 15.22
C ARG A 70 0.63 -10.39 14.60
N SER A 71 -0.26 -9.90 13.75
CA SER A 71 -1.27 -10.70 13.05
C SER A 71 -0.75 -11.32 11.75
N VAL A 72 0.53 -11.08 11.43
CA VAL A 72 1.26 -11.59 10.25
C VAL A 72 2.24 -12.69 10.62
#